data_AF-A0A6A9SSB3-F1
#
_entry.id   AF-A0A6A9SSB3-F1
#
_cell.length_a   1.000
_cell.length_b   1.000
_cell.length_c   1.000
_cell.angle_alpha   90.00
_cell.angle_beta   90.00
_cell.angle_gamma   90.00
#
_symmetry.space_group_name_H-M   'P 1'
#
loop_
_entity.id
_entity.type
_entity.pdbx_description
1 polymer ?
#
loop_
_entity_poly.entity_id
_entity_poly.type
_entity_poly.pdbx_seq_one_letter_code
_entity_poly.pdbx_strand_id
1 'polypeptide(L)'
;MLSEGTTAPDFTLSGLGLPNDADERRMTEYHLEEFARGTPTLLAFYPGDFSPVCTDELCSLRDIALSAIDTSRDVYGISRDSLFTHEAFAYDHDIDFPLLSDVEGDVCAAYDAIHEEDAGDGVEAGLAKRTLYVLAPDLTIEYAWQSDDPWVDPDIEAVVDELVAAGA
;
A
#
# COMPACT_ATOMS: atom_id res chain seq x y z
N MET A 1 9.40 12.45 0.45
CA MET A 1 7.95 12.22 0.41
C MET A 1 7.37 13.17 -0.61
N LEU A 2 6.51 12.66 -1.49
CA LEU A 2 5.81 13.48 -2.48
C LEU A 2 4.85 14.45 -1.78
N SER A 3 4.58 15.58 -2.42
CA SER A 3 3.72 16.63 -1.87
C SER A 3 2.26 16.45 -2.29
N GLU A 4 1.34 16.81 -1.40
CA GLU A 4 -0.07 16.96 -1.73
C GLU A 4 -0.26 17.95 -2.89
N GLY A 5 -1.28 17.70 -3.72
CA GLY A 5 -1.57 18.45 -4.94
C GLY A 5 -0.69 18.07 -6.14
N THR A 6 0.23 17.11 -6.00
CA THR A 6 1.00 16.57 -7.13
C THR A 6 0.36 15.31 -7.69
N THR A 7 0.56 15.05 -8.98
CA THR A 7 0.11 13.80 -9.61
C THR A 7 1.03 12.65 -9.19
N ALA A 8 0.42 11.55 -8.75
CA ALA A 8 1.13 10.33 -8.39
C ALA A 8 1.92 9.76 -9.59
N PRO A 9 3.20 9.36 -9.41
CA PRO A 9 3.96 8.72 -10.48
C PRO A 9 3.30 7.43 -10.96
N ASP A 10 3.07 7.30 -12.27
CA ASP A 10 2.53 6.07 -12.85
C ASP A 10 3.50 4.91 -12.67
N PHE A 11 2.97 3.70 -12.50
CA PHE A 11 3.76 2.49 -12.32
C PHE A 11 3.02 1.24 -12.81
N THR A 12 3.79 0.16 -12.94
CA THR A 12 3.27 -1.19 -13.18
C THR A 12 3.95 -2.16 -12.22
N LEU A 13 3.16 -2.88 -11.43
CA LEU A 13 3.66 -3.89 -10.50
C LEU A 13 2.87 -5.19 -10.64
N SER A 14 3.54 -6.31 -10.39
CA SER A 14 2.83 -7.58 -10.22
C SER A 14 2.25 -7.65 -8.81
N GLY A 15 1.03 -8.17 -8.69
CA GLY A 15 0.37 -8.36 -7.41
C GLY A 15 -0.49 -9.62 -7.38
N LEU A 16 -1.03 -9.92 -6.20
CA LEU A 16 -1.98 -11.01 -6.02
C LEU A 16 -3.40 -10.49 -6.15
N GLY A 17 -4.18 -11.12 -7.04
CA GLY A 17 -5.60 -10.87 -7.20
C GLY A 17 -6.42 -11.33 -5.98
N LEU A 18 -7.58 -10.72 -5.81
CA LEU A 18 -8.47 -10.97 -4.68
C LEU A 18 -9.22 -12.30 -4.80
N PRO A 19 -9.58 -12.92 -3.67
CA PRO A 19 -10.20 -14.26 -3.63
C PRO A 19 -11.61 -14.36 -4.25
N ASN A 20 -12.14 -13.32 -4.91
CA ASN A 20 -13.49 -13.30 -5.47
C ASN A 20 -13.56 -13.60 -6.98
N ASP A 21 -12.43 -13.71 -7.68
CA ASP A 21 -12.42 -14.34 -8.99
C ASP A 21 -12.35 -15.86 -8.84
N ALA A 22 -13.09 -16.59 -9.67
CA ALA A 22 -13.22 -18.06 -9.61
C ALA A 22 -11.89 -18.84 -9.84
N ASP A 23 -10.78 -18.13 -9.87
CA ASP A 23 -9.40 -18.58 -10.04
C ASP A 23 -8.60 -17.97 -8.86
N GLU A 24 -8.52 -18.73 -7.77
CA GLU A 24 -7.84 -18.33 -6.53
C GLU A 24 -6.45 -17.74 -6.87
N ARG A 25 -6.19 -16.49 -6.43
CA ARG A 25 -4.84 -15.90 -6.31
C ARG A 25 -4.01 -15.88 -7.58
N ARG A 26 -4.62 -15.48 -8.69
CA ARG A 26 -3.89 -15.28 -9.95
C ARG A 26 -2.96 -14.08 -9.83
N MET A 27 -1.67 -14.29 -10.12
CA MET A 27 -0.71 -13.23 -10.38
C MET A 27 -1.27 -12.31 -11.47
N THR A 28 -1.38 -11.02 -11.16
CA THR A 28 -1.98 -10.01 -12.02
C THR A 28 -1.03 -8.82 -12.12
N GLU A 29 -0.94 -8.19 -13.29
CA GLU A 29 -0.24 -6.91 -13.43
C GLU A 29 -1.22 -5.78 -13.10
N TYR A 30 -0.77 -4.86 -12.25
CA TYR A 30 -1.51 -3.69 -11.81
C TYR A 30 -0.84 -2.45 -12.37
N HIS A 31 -1.58 -1.72 -13.20
CA HIS A 31 -1.19 -0.42 -13.73
C HIS A 31 -1.94 0.67 -12.98
N LEU A 32 -1.25 1.62 -12.34
CA LEU A 32 -1.86 2.65 -11.49
C LEU A 32 -3.01 3.37 -12.20
N GLU A 33 -2.75 3.82 -13.42
CA GLU A 33 -3.71 4.48 -14.29
C GLU A 33 -4.99 3.66 -14.55
N GLU A 34 -4.92 2.33 -14.55
CA GLU A 34 -6.07 1.48 -14.85
C GLU A 34 -6.95 1.22 -13.63
N PHE A 35 -6.35 1.03 -12.45
CA PHE A 35 -7.12 0.69 -11.25
C PHE A 35 -7.56 1.90 -10.43
N ALA A 36 -6.74 2.95 -10.38
CA ALA A 36 -7.00 4.12 -9.54
C ALA A 36 -7.78 5.23 -10.28
N ARG A 37 -7.74 5.28 -11.62
CA ARG A 37 -8.44 6.35 -12.34
C ARG A 37 -9.95 6.20 -12.20
N GLY A 38 -10.58 7.25 -11.67
CA GLY A 38 -12.02 7.25 -11.38
C GLY A 38 -12.39 6.74 -9.99
N THR A 39 -11.42 6.33 -9.18
CA THR A 39 -11.63 5.72 -7.86
C THR A 39 -10.67 6.35 -6.83
N PRO A 40 -11.15 6.82 -5.67
CA PRO A 40 -10.24 7.22 -4.60
C PRO A 40 -9.39 6.02 -4.17
N THR A 41 -8.07 6.20 -4.04
CA THR A 41 -7.15 5.07 -3.87
C THR A 41 -6.12 5.35 -2.77
N LEU A 42 -5.95 4.41 -1.84
CA LEU A 42 -4.89 4.39 -0.85
C LEU A 42 -3.73 3.50 -1.33
N LEU A 43 -2.54 4.09 -1.46
CA LEU A 43 -1.29 3.37 -1.61
C LEU A 43 -0.58 3.30 -0.25
N ALA A 44 -0.41 2.08 0.26
CA ALA A 44 0.24 1.82 1.54
C ALA A 44 1.60 1.13 1.33
N PHE A 45 2.68 1.91 1.41
CA PHE A 45 4.05 1.40 1.36
C PHE A 45 4.48 0.96 2.77
N TYR A 46 5.02 -0.25 2.91
CA TYR A 46 5.43 -0.80 4.21
C TYR A 46 6.74 -1.59 4.14
N PRO A 47 7.57 -1.59 5.20
CA PRO A 47 8.90 -2.23 5.19
C PRO A 47 8.96 -3.71 4.81
N GLY A 48 7.98 -4.50 5.24
CA GLY A 48 7.88 -5.90 4.80
C GLY A 48 6.88 -6.76 5.56
N ASP A 49 6.50 -7.86 4.91
CA ASP A 49 5.56 -8.87 5.38
C ASP A 49 6.06 -9.52 6.69
N PHE A 50 5.11 -10.01 7.51
CA PHE A 50 5.37 -10.74 8.77
C PHE A 50 6.16 -9.99 9.85
N SER A 51 6.49 -8.71 9.63
CA SER A 51 6.98 -7.86 10.70
C SER A 51 5.80 -7.44 11.61
N PRO A 52 5.97 -7.39 12.95
CA PRO A 52 4.85 -7.17 13.86
C PRO A 52 4.04 -5.90 13.55
N VAL A 53 4.73 -4.78 13.30
CA VAL A 53 4.07 -3.49 13.06
C VAL A 53 3.41 -3.42 11.69
N CYS A 54 4.04 -3.95 10.62
CA CYS A 54 3.33 -4.02 9.33
C CYS A 54 2.12 -4.96 9.41
N THR A 55 2.22 -6.04 10.18
CA THR A 55 1.08 -6.94 10.40
C THR A 55 -0.08 -6.22 11.07
N ASP A 56 0.20 -5.46 12.14
CA ASP A 56 -0.82 -4.70 12.87
C ASP A 56 -1.43 -3.60 12.00
N GLU A 57 -0.63 -2.85 11.23
CA GLU A 57 -1.10 -1.82 10.28
C GLU A 57 -2.01 -2.41 9.21
N LEU A 58 -1.56 -3.45 8.49
CA LEU A 58 -2.33 -4.02 7.38
C LEU A 58 -3.58 -4.75 7.87
N CYS A 59 -3.54 -5.37 9.05
CA CYS A 59 -4.75 -5.91 9.70
C CYS A 59 -5.72 -4.80 10.12
N SER A 60 -5.23 -3.66 10.59
CA SER A 60 -6.07 -2.51 10.96
C SER A 60 -6.75 -1.90 9.74
N LEU A 61 -6.03 -1.78 8.62
CA LEU A 61 -6.60 -1.38 7.33
C LEU A 61 -7.71 -2.34 6.90
N ARG A 62 -7.47 -3.66 6.93
CA ARG A 62 -8.50 -4.68 6.66
C ARG A 62 -9.73 -4.47 7.56
N ASP A 63 -9.53 -4.30 8.87
CA ASP A 63 -10.63 -4.28 9.85
C ASP A 63 -11.50 -3.01 9.77
N ILE A 64 -10.89 -1.84 9.60
CA ILE A 64 -11.61 -0.55 9.53
C ILE A 64 -12.35 -0.44 8.20
N ALA A 65 -11.72 -0.92 7.13
CA ALA A 65 -12.23 -0.76 5.79
C ALA A 65 -13.49 -1.58 5.50
N LEU A 66 -13.74 -2.67 6.24
CA LEU A 66 -15.01 -3.44 6.20
C LEU A 66 -16.28 -2.60 6.43
N SER A 67 -16.16 -1.38 6.96
CA SER A 67 -17.30 -0.55 7.33
C SER A 67 -17.48 0.74 6.51
N ALA A 68 -16.47 1.17 5.75
CA ALA A 68 -16.43 2.52 5.16
C ALA A 68 -16.05 2.58 3.67
N ILE A 69 -15.29 1.62 3.15
CA ILE A 69 -14.72 1.64 1.79
C ILE A 69 -14.78 0.26 1.14
N ASP A 70 -14.51 0.16 -0.17
CA ASP A 70 -14.35 -1.13 -0.85
C ASP A 70 -12.86 -1.49 -0.91
N THR A 71 -12.36 -2.20 0.12
CA THR A 71 -10.94 -2.63 0.23
C THR A 71 -10.41 -3.27 -1.03
N SER A 72 -11.29 -3.98 -1.75
CA SER A 72 -10.95 -4.73 -2.94
C SER A 72 -10.51 -3.85 -4.11
N ARG A 73 -10.81 -2.55 -4.03
CA ARG A 73 -10.61 -1.57 -5.11
C ARG A 73 -9.90 -0.30 -4.65
N ASP A 74 -10.02 0.03 -3.37
CA ASP A 74 -9.58 1.32 -2.87
C ASP A 74 -8.23 1.24 -2.16
N VAL A 75 -7.73 0.05 -1.82
CA VAL A 75 -6.50 -0.13 -1.01
C VAL A 75 -5.49 -1.01 -1.72
N TYR A 76 -4.22 -0.58 -1.76
CA TYR A 76 -3.12 -1.34 -2.34
C TYR A 76 -1.90 -1.30 -1.42
N GLY A 77 -1.49 -2.46 -0.91
CA GLY A 77 -0.25 -2.61 -0.17
C GLY A 77 0.94 -2.76 -1.11
N ILE A 78 2.04 -2.07 -0.85
CA ILE A 78 3.26 -2.11 -1.67
C ILE A 78 4.47 -2.33 -0.77
N SER A 79 5.25 -3.37 -1.03
CA SER A 79 6.56 -3.54 -0.42
C SER A 79 7.53 -4.17 -1.41
N ARG A 80 8.79 -4.32 -0.98
CA ARG A 80 9.82 -5.02 -1.77
C ARG A 80 9.77 -6.53 -1.63
N ASP A 81 8.76 -7.07 -0.95
CA ASP A 81 8.56 -8.51 -0.82
C ASP A 81 8.18 -9.15 -2.15
N SER A 82 8.49 -10.44 -2.25
CA SER A 82 8.11 -11.24 -3.40
C SER A 82 6.62 -11.59 -3.35
N LEU A 83 6.04 -11.87 -4.51
CA LEU A 83 4.68 -12.42 -4.60
C LEU A 83 4.48 -13.69 -3.76
N PHE A 84 5.51 -14.51 -3.58
CA PHE A 84 5.43 -15.71 -2.74
C PHE A 84 5.26 -15.35 -1.25
N THR A 85 5.96 -14.30 -0.79
CA THR A 85 5.83 -13.81 0.59
C THR A 85 4.45 -13.19 0.78
N HIS A 86 4.02 -12.35 -0.15
CA HIS A 86 2.68 -11.75 -0.11
C HIS A 86 1.57 -12.80 -0.07
N GLU A 87 1.72 -13.91 -0.79
CA GLU A 87 0.72 -14.98 -0.84
C GLU A 87 0.57 -15.67 0.51
N ALA A 88 1.70 -15.94 1.17
CA ALA A 88 1.73 -16.51 2.51
C ALA A 88 1.16 -15.51 3.53
N PHE A 89 1.58 -14.24 3.45
CA PHE A 89 1.15 -13.19 4.37
C PHE A 89 -0.36 -12.94 4.27
N ALA A 90 -0.88 -12.77 3.06
CA ALA A 90 -2.30 -12.58 2.83
C ALA A 90 -3.14 -13.79 3.27
N TYR A 91 -2.59 -15.02 3.17
CA TYR A 91 -3.24 -16.22 3.70
C TYR A 91 -3.28 -16.24 5.23
N ASP A 92 -2.14 -16.00 5.87
CA ASP A 92 -2.01 -16.11 7.33
C ASP A 92 -2.77 -15.01 8.08
N HIS A 93 -2.98 -13.86 7.43
CA HIS A 93 -3.60 -12.68 8.02
C HIS A 93 -4.92 -12.28 7.36
N ASP A 94 -5.55 -13.15 6.55
CA ASP A 94 -6.84 -12.89 5.90
C ASP A 94 -6.92 -11.52 5.20
N ILE A 95 -5.83 -11.11 4.53
CA ILE A 95 -5.78 -9.83 3.82
C ILE A 95 -6.62 -9.93 2.54
N ASP A 96 -7.52 -8.97 2.35
CA ASP A 96 -8.55 -8.95 1.31
C ASP A 96 -8.40 -7.79 0.31
N PHE A 97 -7.23 -7.14 0.29
CA PHE A 97 -6.84 -6.11 -0.67
C PHE A 97 -5.54 -6.53 -1.41
N PRO A 98 -5.28 -6.01 -2.62
CA PRO A 98 -4.10 -6.38 -3.39
C PRO A 98 -2.79 -6.00 -2.71
N LEU A 99 -1.83 -6.93 -2.74
CA LEU A 99 -0.43 -6.71 -2.36
C LEU A 99 0.44 -6.73 -3.61
N LEU A 100 1.17 -5.64 -3.86
CA LEU A 100 1.98 -5.40 -5.04
C LEU A 100 3.48 -5.51 -4.70
N SER A 101 4.17 -6.34 -5.45
CA SER A 101 5.56 -6.72 -5.22
C SER A 101 6.52 -5.81 -6.01
N ASP A 102 7.17 -4.87 -5.34
CA ASP A 102 8.19 -3.96 -5.88
C ASP A 102 9.62 -4.45 -5.54
N VAL A 103 9.96 -5.66 -5.95
CA VAL A 103 11.25 -6.31 -5.60
C VAL A 103 12.47 -5.43 -5.95
N GLU A 104 12.42 -4.76 -7.11
CA GLU A 104 13.51 -3.87 -7.55
C GLU A 104 13.57 -2.56 -6.74
N GLY A 105 12.44 -2.11 -6.17
CA GLY A 105 12.35 -0.89 -5.35
C GLY A 105 12.17 0.39 -6.17
N ASP A 106 11.94 0.28 -7.49
CA ASP A 106 11.82 1.43 -8.39
C ASP A 106 10.58 2.27 -8.07
N VAL A 107 9.47 1.62 -7.68
CA VAL A 107 8.24 2.32 -7.31
C VAL A 107 8.39 2.96 -5.95
N CYS A 108 8.95 2.25 -4.96
CA CYS A 108 9.29 2.82 -3.66
C CYS A 108 10.18 4.06 -3.82
N ALA A 109 11.19 4.01 -4.68
CA ALA A 109 12.04 5.15 -4.97
C ALA A 109 11.29 6.31 -5.66
N ALA A 110 10.44 6.02 -6.65
CA ALA A 110 9.65 7.04 -7.34
C ALA A 110 8.67 7.79 -6.42
N TYR A 111 8.24 7.14 -5.33
CA TYR A 111 7.34 7.69 -4.32
C TYR A 111 8.05 8.26 -3.09
N ASP A 112 9.38 8.40 -3.12
CA ASP A 112 10.23 8.74 -1.96
C ASP A 112 9.94 7.87 -0.73
N ALA A 113 9.53 6.63 -0.94
CA ALA A 113 9.12 5.65 0.06
C ALA A 113 10.18 4.56 0.22
N ILE A 114 11.47 4.93 0.21
CA ILE A 114 12.60 4.01 0.40
C ILE A 114 13.51 4.53 1.52
N HIS A 115 14.02 3.62 2.34
CA HIS A 115 15.05 3.95 3.32
C HIS A 115 16.40 4.07 2.62
N GLU A 116 17.02 5.26 2.59
CA GLU A 116 18.35 5.47 2.00
C GLU A 116 19.49 4.92 2.88
N GLU A 117 19.24 4.86 4.18
CA GLU A 117 20.15 4.36 5.20
C GLU A 117 19.43 3.40 6.15
N ASP A 118 20.20 2.63 6.93
CA ASP A 118 19.63 1.71 7.92
C ASP A 118 18.80 2.51 8.94
N ALA A 119 17.51 2.17 9.07
CA ALA A 119 16.61 2.80 10.03
C ALA A 119 16.71 2.17 11.43
N GLY A 120 17.52 1.12 11.57
CA GLY A 120 17.69 0.38 12.83
C GLY A 120 16.71 -0.79 12.97
N ASP A 121 16.91 -1.58 14.03
CA ASP A 121 16.03 -2.70 14.43
C ASP A 121 15.66 -3.71 13.32
N GLY A 122 16.61 -3.95 12.40
CA GLY A 122 16.43 -4.90 11.29
C GLY A 122 15.84 -4.29 10.02
N VAL A 123 15.57 -2.97 10.00
CA VAL A 123 15.21 -2.25 8.78
C VAL A 123 16.48 -1.74 8.11
N GLU A 124 16.94 -2.49 7.11
CA GLU A 124 18.13 -2.20 6.33
C GLU A 124 17.85 -1.15 5.24
N ALA A 125 18.90 -0.45 4.83
CA ALA A 125 18.85 0.43 3.67
C ALA A 125 18.29 -0.29 2.44
N GLY A 126 17.46 0.41 1.69
CA GLY A 126 16.76 -0.08 0.51
C GLY A 126 15.39 -0.68 0.79
N LEU A 127 15.01 -0.98 2.03
CA LEU A 127 13.63 -1.40 2.30
C LEU A 127 12.64 -0.25 2.07
N ALA A 128 11.38 -0.62 1.81
CA ALA A 128 10.31 0.35 1.70
C ALA A 128 10.14 1.09 3.05
N LYS A 129 9.94 2.40 2.96
CA LYS A 129 9.69 3.27 4.10
C LYS A 129 8.19 3.39 4.31
N ARG A 130 7.73 3.26 5.56
CA ARG A 130 6.29 3.31 5.86
C ARG A 130 5.71 4.65 5.40
N THR A 131 4.89 4.60 4.37
CA THR A 131 4.40 5.79 3.66
C THR A 131 2.98 5.51 3.15
N LEU A 132 2.06 6.42 3.40
CA LEU A 132 0.68 6.35 2.93
C LEU A 132 0.39 7.53 2.02
N TYR A 133 -0.24 7.24 0.88
CA TYR A 133 -0.77 8.26 -0.01
C TYR A 133 -2.24 7.98 -0.33
N VAL A 134 -3.10 8.99 -0.17
CA VAL A 134 -4.46 8.96 -0.71
C VAL A 134 -4.49 9.72 -2.02
N LEU A 135 -4.98 9.06 -3.05
CA LEU A 135 -5.14 9.59 -4.39
C LEU A 135 -6.60 9.93 -4.66
N ALA A 136 -6.83 11.12 -5.20
CA ALA A 136 -8.09 11.46 -5.85
C ALA A 136 -8.30 10.64 -7.14
N PRO A 137 -9.55 10.55 -7.65
CA PRO A 137 -9.86 9.87 -8.91
C PRO A 137 -9.09 10.35 -10.16
N ASP A 138 -8.47 11.53 -10.10
CA ASP A 138 -7.62 12.07 -11.17
C ASP A 138 -6.11 11.81 -10.96
N LEU A 139 -5.77 11.00 -9.95
CA LEU A 139 -4.42 10.63 -9.50
C LEU A 139 -3.65 11.74 -8.78
N THR A 140 -4.32 12.81 -8.35
CA THR A 140 -3.73 13.81 -7.46
C THR A 140 -3.57 13.25 -6.06
N ILE A 141 -2.41 13.44 -5.43
CA ILE A 141 -2.18 13.11 -4.03
C ILE A 141 -2.93 14.13 -3.16
N GLU A 142 -3.97 13.71 -2.47
CA GLU A 142 -4.75 14.56 -1.55
C GLU A 142 -4.26 14.46 -0.11
N TYR A 143 -3.66 13.32 0.26
CA TYR A 143 -3.05 13.11 1.57
C TYR A 143 -1.72 12.39 1.42
N ALA A 144 -0.72 12.81 2.20
CA ALA A 144 0.58 12.18 2.28
C ALA A 144 1.06 12.06 3.74
N TRP A 145 1.43 10.84 4.13
CA TRP A 145 2.02 10.56 5.44
C TRP A 145 3.23 9.64 5.29
N GLN A 146 4.27 9.86 6.09
CA GLN A 146 5.48 9.06 6.09
C GLN A 146 6.12 9.05 7.47
N SER A 147 6.70 7.92 7.86
CA SER A 147 7.50 7.80 9.08
C SER A 147 8.95 7.41 8.78
N ASP A 148 9.91 8.07 9.43
CA ASP A 148 11.31 7.63 9.50
C ASP A 148 11.50 6.45 10.46
N ASP A 149 10.64 6.34 11.46
CA ASP A 149 10.64 5.26 12.45
C ASP A 149 9.71 4.13 11.96
N PRO A 150 10.23 2.93 11.67
CA PRO A 150 9.44 1.82 11.15
C PRO A 150 8.41 1.28 12.15
N TRP A 151 8.51 1.65 13.43
CA TRP A 151 7.64 1.20 14.52
C TRP A 151 6.48 2.16 14.81
N VAL A 152 6.41 3.30 14.12
CA VAL A 152 5.30 4.24 14.25
C VAL A 152 4.20 3.84 13.26
N ASP A 153 3.03 3.51 13.80
CA ASP A 153 1.83 3.28 12.99
C ASP A 153 1.17 4.61 12.61
N PRO A 154 0.60 4.70 11.40
CA PRO A 154 -0.28 5.79 11.03
C PRO A 154 -1.61 5.72 11.78
N ASP A 155 -2.29 6.86 11.89
CA ASP A 155 -3.67 6.93 12.33
C ASP A 155 -4.59 6.44 11.19
N ILE A 156 -4.90 5.14 11.20
CA ILE A 156 -5.67 4.50 10.13
C ILE A 156 -7.09 5.08 10.00
N GLU A 157 -7.72 5.49 11.11
CA GLU A 157 -9.05 6.11 11.05
C GLU A 157 -8.98 7.43 10.28
N ALA A 158 -8.00 8.28 10.57
CA ALA A 158 -7.79 9.53 9.84
C ALA A 158 -7.49 9.30 8.35
N VAL A 159 -6.70 8.27 8.01
CA VAL A 159 -6.39 7.92 6.62
C VAL A 159 -7.66 7.50 5.86
N VAL A 160 -8.53 6.72 6.50
CA VAL A 160 -9.79 6.27 5.89
C VAL A 160 -10.75 7.45 5.70
N ASP A 161 -10.80 8.40 6.63
CA ASP A 161 -11.59 9.62 6.48
C ASP A 161 -11.14 10.45 5.25
N GLU A 162 -9.83 10.58 5.03
CA GLU A 162 -9.28 11.25 3.84
C GLU A 162 -9.61 10.49 2.55
N LEU A 163 -9.53 9.15 2.56
CA LEU A 163 -9.91 8.31 1.41
C LEU A 163 -11.39 8.46 1.04
N VAL A 164 -12.27 8.49 2.04
CA VAL A 164 -13.71 8.74 1.84
C VAL A 164 -13.94 10.16 1.31
N ALA A 165 -13.21 11.16 1.81
CA ALA A 165 -13.33 12.53 1.34
C ALA A 165 -12.86 12.70 -0.11
N ALA A 166 -11.80 12.00 -0.54
CA ALA A 166 -11.29 12.02 -1.91
C ALA A 166 -12.28 11.43 -2.93
N GLY A 167 -13.22 10.60 -2.49
CA GLY A 167 -14.27 10.00 -3.34
C GLY A 167 -15.57 10.80 -3.48
N ALA A 168 -15.74 11.87 -2.69
CA ALA A 168 -17.00 12.63 -2.57
C ALA A 168 -17.13 13.78 -3.59
#